data_AF-A0A6L9ZV71-F1
#
_entry.id   AF-A0A6L9ZV71-F1
#
_cell.length_a   1.000
_cell.length_b   1.000
_cell.length_c   1.000
_cell.angle_alpha   90.00
_cell.angle_beta   90.00
_cell.angle_gamma   90.00
#
_symmetry.space_group_name_H-M   'P 1'
#
loop_
_entity.id
_entity.type
_entity.pdbx_description
1 polymer ?
#
loop_
_entity_poly.entity_id
_entity_poly.type
_entity_poly.pdbx_seq_one_letter_code
_entity_poly.pdbx_strand_id
1 'polypeptide(L)'
;MTIIKDSANRYYASFVVEINPESLPKTDNSIGIDLGISTFATLSNGEKILAPKPLKKNLKKLAKFQRKFAKTEPGSKRRERQRLKIARLHAKIKDISFPSECFPTGCYANANGMLRKRTDFLHKLSTNLVKKYDTIVLEDLNIPRCRCRSTSGGCQNS
;
A
#
# COMPACT_ATOMS: atom_id res chain seq x y z
N MET A 1 -17.62 -19.74 -6.59
CA MET A 1 -16.17 -19.59 -6.87
C MET A 1 -15.99 -18.71 -8.09
N THR A 2 -15.07 -17.74 -8.07
CA THR A 2 -14.83 -16.78 -9.16
C THR A 2 -13.37 -16.81 -9.58
N ILE A 3 -13.08 -16.89 -10.88
CA ILE A 3 -11.72 -16.82 -11.44
C ILE A 3 -11.54 -15.49 -12.18
N ILE A 4 -10.53 -14.71 -11.82
CA ILE A 4 -10.22 -13.41 -12.41
C ILE A 4 -8.78 -13.41 -12.91
N LYS A 5 -8.57 -12.87 -14.11
CA LYS A 5 -7.24 -12.62 -14.67
C LYS A 5 -6.93 -11.13 -14.64
N ASP A 6 -5.80 -10.75 -14.05
CA ASP A 6 -5.40 -9.35 -13.99
C ASP A 6 -4.64 -8.88 -15.25
N SER A 7 -4.45 -7.56 -15.36
CA SER A 7 -3.70 -6.94 -16.46
C SER A 7 -2.21 -7.32 -16.51
N ALA A 8 -1.67 -7.87 -15.42
CA ALA A 8 -0.29 -8.37 -15.34
C ALA A 8 -0.18 -9.85 -15.74
N ASN A 9 -1.28 -10.48 -16.19
CA ASN A 9 -1.41 -11.87 -16.62
C ASN A 9 -1.26 -12.87 -15.46
N ARG A 10 -1.80 -12.51 -14.28
CA ARG A 10 -1.92 -13.39 -13.10
C ARG A 10 -3.37 -13.83 -12.93
N TYR A 11 -3.58 -15.07 -12.53
CA TYR A 11 -4.90 -15.62 -12.22
C TYR A 11 -5.14 -15.58 -10.70
N TYR A 12 -6.38 -15.28 -10.33
CA TYR A 12 -6.87 -15.30 -8.96
C TYR A 12 -8.14 -16.15 -8.92
N ALA A 13 -8.23 -17.07 -7.97
CA ALA A 13 -9.47 -17.79 -7.66
C ALA A 13 -9.96 -17.33 -6.28
N SER A 14 -11.26 -17.07 -6.17
CA SER A 14 -11.90 -16.65 -4.93
C SER A 14 -13.12 -17.52 -4.66
N PHE A 15 -13.22 -18.00 -3.44
CA PHE A 15 -14.35 -18.78 -2.95
C PHE A 15 -14.70 -18.26 -1.56
N VAL A 16 -15.99 -18.34 -1.22
CA VAL A 16 -16.49 -17.92 0.08
C VAL A 16 -16.49 -19.15 0.98
N VAL A 17 -16.05 -18.98 2.22
CA VAL A 17 -16.06 -20.02 3.25
C VAL A 17 -16.71 -19.41 4.48
N GLU A 18 -17.57 -20.19 5.13
CA GLU A 18 -18.13 -19.82 6.42
C GLU A 18 -17.09 -20.07 7.50
N ILE A 19 -16.84 -19.03 8.31
CA ILE A 19 -15.95 -19.11 9.47
C ILE A 19 -16.74 -18.70 10.71
N ASN A 20 -16.52 -19.42 11.82
CA ASN A 20 -17.05 -19.05 13.12
C ASN A 20 -15.99 -18.22 13.85
N PRO A 21 -16.18 -16.91 14.05
CA PRO A 21 -15.18 -16.08 14.72
C PRO A 21 -15.16 -16.35 16.23
N GLU A 22 -13.98 -16.57 16.79
CA GLU A 22 -13.78 -16.64 18.25
C GLU A 22 -13.68 -15.24 18.84
N SER A 23 -14.35 -15.00 19.98
CA SER A 23 -14.25 -13.73 20.70
C SER A 23 -12.92 -13.64 21.45
N LEU A 24 -12.19 -12.55 21.24
CA LEU A 24 -11.00 -12.25 22.04
C LEU A 24 -11.41 -11.82 23.47
N PRO A 25 -10.57 -12.11 24.48
CA PRO A 25 -10.77 -11.60 25.84
C PRO A 25 -10.73 -10.07 25.84
N LYS A 26 -11.53 -9.43 26.69
CA LYS A 26 -11.52 -7.98 26.87
C LYS A 26 -10.22 -7.53 27.53
N THR A 27 -9.65 -6.44 27.02
CA THR A 27 -8.43 -5.81 27.49
C THR A 27 -8.68 -4.44 28.12
N ASP A 28 -9.88 -3.86 27.96
CA ASP A 28 -10.33 -2.52 28.41
C ASP A 28 -9.43 -1.33 27.99
N ASN A 29 -8.43 -1.59 27.15
CA ASN A 29 -7.48 -0.59 26.68
C ASN A 29 -8.04 0.19 25.49
N SER A 30 -7.80 1.50 25.49
CA SER A 30 -8.12 2.38 24.37
C SER A 30 -6.86 2.98 23.75
N ILE A 31 -6.87 3.19 22.43
CA ILE A 31 -5.77 3.86 21.71
C ILE A 31 -6.32 4.77 20.61
N GLY A 32 -5.83 6.02 20.57
CA GLY A 32 -5.98 6.92 19.43
C GLY A 32 -4.89 6.67 18.37
N ILE A 33 -5.26 6.73 17.10
CA ILE A 33 -4.37 6.56 15.95
C ILE A 33 -4.51 7.77 15.01
N ASP A 34 -3.41 8.49 14.80
CA ASP A 34 -3.27 9.56 13.81
C ASP A 34 -2.54 9.03 12.56
N LEU A 35 -3.16 9.14 11.39
CA LEU A 35 -2.61 8.62 10.14
C LEU A 35 -1.80 9.70 9.41
N GLY A 36 -0.56 9.40 9.00
CA GLY A 36 0.32 10.40 8.36
C GLY A 36 0.84 10.01 6.96
N ILE A 37 1.39 10.99 6.23
CA ILE A 37 2.04 10.76 4.91
C ILE A 37 3.51 10.32 5.09
N SER A 38 4.20 10.86 6.09
CA SER A 38 5.62 10.56 6.38
C SER A 38 5.76 9.36 7.33
N THR A 39 4.92 9.31 8.37
CA THR A 39 4.74 8.25 9.35
C THR A 39 3.40 7.58 9.06
N PHE A 40 3.34 6.26 8.89
CA PHE A 40 2.10 5.56 8.52
C PHE A 40 1.00 5.77 9.56
N ALA A 41 1.34 5.64 10.84
CA ALA A 41 0.43 5.90 11.95
C ALA A 41 1.22 6.34 13.18
N THR A 42 0.71 7.31 13.93
CA THR A 42 1.19 7.70 15.25
C THR A 42 0.12 7.31 16.26
N LEU A 43 0.50 6.52 17.25
CA LEU A 43 -0.38 6.11 18.33
C LEU A 43 -0.33 7.15 19.46
N SER A 44 -1.45 7.34 20.15
CA SER A 44 -1.57 8.26 21.31
C SER A 44 -0.60 7.96 22.46
N ASN A 45 -0.03 6.75 22.52
CA ASN A 45 1.05 6.39 23.45
C ASN A 45 2.45 6.89 23.00
N GLY A 46 2.53 7.64 21.90
CA GLY A 46 3.77 8.18 21.33
C GLY A 46 4.48 7.27 20.33
N GLU A 47 3.99 6.04 20.11
CA GLU A 47 4.59 5.10 19.17
C GLU A 47 4.34 5.51 17.72
N LYS A 48 5.40 5.49 16.90
CA LYS A 48 5.36 5.88 15.48
C LYS A 48 5.60 4.67 14.59
N ILE A 49 4.57 4.31 13.84
CA ILE A 49 4.63 3.26 12.83
C ILE A 49 5.08 3.91 11.52
N LEU A 50 6.29 3.56 11.06
CA LEU A 50 6.85 4.15 9.85
C LEU A 50 6.21 3.57 8.58
N ALA A 51 6.00 4.44 7.59
CA ALA A 51 5.61 3.98 6.27
C ALA A 51 6.83 3.38 5.55
N PRO A 52 6.75 2.14 5.05
CA PRO A 52 7.88 1.51 4.36
C PRO A 52 8.25 2.22 3.05
N LYS A 53 9.54 2.25 2.75
CA LYS A 53 10.12 2.83 1.51
C LYS A 53 11.09 1.82 0.87
N PRO A 54 11.28 1.79 -0.49
CA PRO A 54 11.26 2.96 -1.36
C PRO A 54 10.44 2.80 -2.66
N LEU A 55 9.31 3.51 -2.73
CA LEU A 55 8.50 3.70 -3.94
C LEU A 55 9.26 4.45 -5.06
N LYS A 56 10.25 5.29 -4.70
CA LYS A 56 10.98 6.17 -5.63
C LYS A 56 11.63 5.45 -6.83
N LYS A 57 12.30 4.31 -6.60
CA LYS A 57 12.97 3.55 -7.68
C LYS A 57 11.97 2.99 -8.69
N ASN A 58 10.84 2.48 -8.20
CA ASN A 58 9.79 1.93 -9.06
C ASN A 58 9.01 3.04 -9.79
N LEU A 59 8.78 4.19 -9.16
CA LEU A 59 8.17 5.36 -9.84
C LEU A 59 9.04 5.89 -10.98
N LYS A 60 10.36 5.99 -10.78
CA LYS A 60 11.29 6.37 -11.87
C LYS A 60 11.20 5.39 -13.05
N LYS A 61 11.16 4.08 -12.76
CA LYS A 61 10.98 3.04 -13.79
C LYS A 61 9.61 3.15 -14.48
N LEU A 62 8.56 3.45 -13.73
CA LEU A 62 7.20 3.60 -14.24
C LEU A 62 7.12 4.77 -15.23
N ALA A 63 7.65 5.93 -14.85
CA ALA A 63 7.72 7.10 -15.73
C ALA A 63 8.50 6.77 -17.03
N LYS A 64 9.61 6.02 -16.93
CA LYS A 64 10.37 5.57 -18.11
C LYS A 64 9.55 4.68 -19.04
N PHE A 65 8.80 3.72 -18.50
CA PHE A 65 7.97 2.82 -19.31
C PHE A 65 6.76 3.53 -19.92
N GLN A 66 6.11 4.43 -19.17
CA GLN A 66 5.02 5.25 -19.67
C GLN A 66 5.47 6.16 -20.83
N ARG A 67 6.63 6.82 -20.71
CA ARG A 67 7.22 7.62 -21.82
C ARG A 67 7.50 6.76 -23.06
N LYS A 68 8.02 5.55 -22.88
CA LYS A 68 8.26 4.62 -24.00
C LYS A 68 6.96 4.14 -24.66
N PHE A 69 5.92 3.91 -23.86
CA PHE A 69 4.61 3.49 -24.36
C PHE A 69 3.92 4.60 -25.16
N ALA A 70 3.98 5.84 -24.71
CA ALA A 70 3.42 7.00 -25.42
C ALA A 70 4.04 7.17 -26.83
N LYS A 71 5.32 6.85 -26.99
CA LYS A 71 6.05 6.94 -28.25
C LYS A 71 5.89 5.71 -29.17
N THR A 72 5.16 4.67 -28.75
CA THR A 72 4.97 3.46 -29.57
C THR A 72 3.70 3.53 -30.40
N GLU A 73 3.79 3.11 -31.65
CA GLU A 73 2.66 3.03 -32.59
C GLU A 73 1.50 2.21 -32.02
N PRO A 74 0.25 2.72 -32.11
CA PRO A 74 -0.96 1.98 -31.80
C PRO A 74 -1.00 0.62 -32.53
N GLY A 75 -1.54 -0.41 -31.89
CA GLY A 75 -1.67 -1.75 -32.48
C GLY A 75 -0.37 -2.55 -32.65
N SER A 76 0.82 -1.93 -32.54
CA SER A 76 2.08 -2.64 -32.74
C SER A 76 2.36 -3.71 -31.65
N LYS A 77 3.02 -4.81 -32.03
CA LYS A 77 3.50 -5.85 -31.08
C LYS A 77 4.40 -5.25 -29.99
N ARG A 78 5.11 -4.16 -30.31
CA ARG A 78 5.96 -3.42 -29.36
C ARG A 78 5.15 -2.69 -28.29
N ARG A 79 4.00 -2.09 -28.66
CA ARG A 79 3.10 -1.42 -27.73
C ARG A 79 2.51 -2.39 -26.72
N GLU A 80 2.10 -3.58 -27.15
CA GLU A 80 1.58 -4.61 -26.26
C GLU A 80 2.63 -5.08 -25.25
N ARG A 81 3.88 -5.31 -25.69
CA ARG A 81 5.00 -5.63 -24.79
C ARG A 81 5.25 -4.51 -23.76
N GLN A 82 5.08 -3.24 -24.12
CA GLN A 82 5.23 -2.12 -23.18
C GLN A 82 4.05 -2.01 -22.21
N ARG A 83 2.81 -2.24 -22.69
CA ARG A 83 1.61 -2.33 -21.85
C ARG A 83 1.80 -3.35 -20.74
N LEU A 84 2.27 -4.55 -21.09
CA LEU A 84 2.53 -5.61 -20.12
C LEU A 84 3.64 -5.26 -19.13
N LYS A 85 4.70 -4.55 -19.57
CA LYS A 85 5.75 -4.05 -18.67
C LYS A 85 5.22 -3.04 -17.65
N ILE A 86 4.35 -2.13 -18.10
CA ILE A 86 3.66 -1.17 -17.22
C ILE A 86 2.77 -1.92 -16.23
N ALA A 87 1.92 -2.83 -16.70
CA ALA A 87 1.03 -3.61 -15.85
C ALA A 87 1.77 -4.44 -14.80
N ARG A 88 2.85 -5.13 -15.19
CA ARG A 88 3.72 -5.88 -14.27
C ARG A 88 4.41 -4.98 -13.26
N LEU A 89 4.83 -3.77 -13.66
CA LEU A 89 5.45 -2.83 -12.73
C LEU A 89 4.42 -2.25 -11.74
N HIS A 90 3.18 -1.98 -12.17
CA HIS A 90 2.09 -1.60 -11.27
C HIS A 90 1.76 -2.70 -10.28
N ALA A 91 1.65 -3.95 -10.74
CA ALA A 91 1.51 -5.12 -9.87
C ALA A 91 2.65 -5.19 -8.86
N LYS A 92 3.90 -5.07 -9.32
CA LYS A 92 5.09 -5.07 -8.46
C LYS A 92 5.08 -3.92 -7.44
N ILE A 93 4.64 -2.71 -7.78
CA ILE A 93 4.51 -1.60 -6.84
C ILE A 93 3.44 -1.90 -5.78
N LYS A 94 2.30 -2.46 -6.20
CA LYS A 94 1.22 -2.88 -5.32
C LYS A 94 1.69 -3.95 -4.33
N ASP A 95 2.55 -4.86 -4.78
CA ASP A 95 3.04 -6.00 -3.98
C ASP A 95 4.28 -5.67 -3.10
N ILE A 96 5.15 -4.71 -3.52
CA ILE A 96 6.45 -4.40 -2.87
C ILE A 96 6.41 -3.32 -1.79
N SER A 97 5.38 -2.49 -1.75
CA SER A 97 5.04 -1.88 -0.46
C SER A 97 4.85 -3.12 0.44
N PHE A 98 5.64 -3.53 1.42
CA PHE A 98 6.16 -2.91 2.62
C PHE A 98 7.43 -3.71 3.05
N PRO A 99 8.67 -3.19 3.11
CA PRO A 99 9.74 -3.89 3.84
C PRO A 99 9.52 -3.87 5.36
N SER A 100 9.87 -5.00 5.96
CA SER A 100 9.85 -5.34 7.38
C SER A 100 11.05 -4.73 8.11
N GLU A 101 11.01 -3.45 8.46
CA GLU A 101 11.92 -2.91 9.49
C GLU A 101 11.20 -1.85 10.35
N CYS A 102 11.41 -2.00 11.67
CA CYS A 102 11.11 -1.12 12.81
C CYS A 102 9.72 -1.22 13.50
N PHE A 103 9.64 -2.14 14.47
CA PHE A 103 8.93 -1.96 15.75
C PHE A 103 9.99 -2.13 16.88
N PRO A 104 9.99 -1.33 17.96
CA PRO A 104 10.96 -1.47 19.05
C PRO A 104 10.75 -2.72 19.94
N THR A 105 9.67 -3.47 19.73
CA THR A 105 9.37 -4.68 20.52
C THR A 105 8.91 -5.81 19.60
N GLY A 106 9.83 -6.69 19.19
CA GLY A 106 9.50 -7.98 18.57
C GLY A 106 9.83 -8.09 17.08
N CYS A 107 10.92 -8.82 16.81
CA CYS A 107 11.33 -9.28 15.50
C CYS A 107 10.40 -10.38 14.97
N TYR A 108 9.52 -10.04 14.02
CA TYR A 108 8.81 -11.04 13.21
C TYR A 108 9.55 -11.27 11.89
N ALA A 109 10.60 -12.07 11.95
CA ALA A 109 11.21 -12.66 10.76
C ALA A 109 10.34 -13.83 10.31
N ASN A 110 9.64 -13.69 9.19
CA ASN A 110 9.23 -14.85 8.40
C ASN A 110 10.10 -14.94 7.15
N ALA A 111 11.13 -15.78 7.26
CA ALA A 111 11.76 -16.40 6.10
C ALA A 111 10.68 -17.23 5.36
N ASN A 112 10.73 -17.18 4.02
CA ASN A 112 9.87 -17.87 3.05
C ASN A 112 8.61 -17.10 2.60
N GLY A 113 8.61 -16.63 1.34
CA GLY A 113 7.39 -16.23 0.61
C GLY A 113 7.30 -14.75 0.23
N MET A 114 8.17 -14.27 -0.66
CA MET A 114 8.18 -12.88 -1.14
C MET A 114 7.06 -12.60 -2.16
N LEU A 115 5.79 -12.44 -1.77
CA LEU A 115 4.75 -12.00 -2.73
C LEU A 115 3.65 -11.04 -2.25
N ARG A 116 3.52 -10.71 -0.96
CA ARG A 116 2.38 -9.90 -0.48
C ARG A 116 2.68 -9.03 0.74
N LYS A 117 3.77 -8.26 0.67
CA LYS A 117 4.29 -7.55 1.84
C LYS A 117 3.33 -6.49 2.41
N ARG A 118 2.50 -5.86 1.58
CA ARG A 118 1.47 -4.87 2.01
C ARG A 118 0.36 -5.49 2.82
N THR A 119 -0.22 -6.56 2.30
CA THR A 119 -1.31 -7.24 2.98
C THR A 119 -0.80 -7.87 4.26
N ASP A 120 0.43 -8.39 4.26
CA ASP A 120 1.06 -8.95 5.45
C ASP A 120 1.28 -7.89 6.54
N PHE A 121 1.83 -6.73 6.19
CA PHE A 121 1.99 -5.62 7.14
C PHE A 121 0.66 -5.15 7.72
N LEU A 122 -0.33 -4.87 6.86
CA LEU A 122 -1.64 -4.38 7.32
C LEU A 122 -2.36 -5.42 8.16
N HIS A 123 -2.30 -6.69 7.75
CA HIS A 123 -2.89 -7.79 8.50
C HIS A 123 -2.23 -7.91 9.88
N LYS A 124 -0.90 -7.99 9.95
CA LYS A 124 -0.16 -8.05 11.21
C LYS A 124 -0.45 -6.86 12.12
N LEU A 125 -0.45 -5.64 11.56
CA LEU A 125 -0.74 -4.42 12.31
C LEU A 125 -2.17 -4.42 12.85
N SER A 126 -3.17 -4.75 12.02
CA SER A 126 -4.57 -4.83 12.44
C SER A 126 -4.77 -5.90 13.52
N THR A 127 -4.20 -7.09 13.35
CA THR A 127 -4.27 -8.18 14.32
C THR A 127 -3.63 -7.78 15.65
N ASN A 128 -2.48 -7.10 15.61
CA ASN A 128 -1.82 -6.62 16.82
C ASN A 128 -2.62 -5.54 17.55
N LEU A 129 -3.24 -4.61 16.80
CA LEU A 129 -4.08 -3.57 17.40
C LEU A 129 -5.32 -4.18 18.06
N VAL A 130 -6.05 -5.05 17.35
CA VAL A 130 -7.27 -5.70 17.85
C VAL A 130 -7.00 -6.62 19.03
N LYS A 131 -5.81 -7.24 19.11
CA LYS A 131 -5.41 -8.07 20.26
C LYS A 131 -5.02 -7.28 21.50
N LYS A 132 -4.65 -6.00 21.35
CA LYS A 132 -4.07 -5.19 22.43
C LYS A 132 -5.03 -4.12 22.95
N TYR A 133 -5.96 -3.67 22.10
CA TYR A 133 -6.87 -2.57 22.37
C TYR A 133 -8.29 -2.97 21.99
N ASP A 134 -9.23 -2.71 22.90
CA ASP A 134 -10.66 -2.98 22.70
C ASP A 134 -11.35 -1.80 22.02
N THR A 135 -10.84 -0.59 22.26
CA THR A 135 -11.35 0.65 21.63
C THR A 135 -10.24 1.32 20.83
N ILE A 136 -10.48 1.53 19.54
CA ILE A 136 -9.55 2.21 18.63
C ILE A 136 -10.23 3.45 18.09
N VAL A 137 -9.67 4.62 18.37
CA VAL A 137 -10.14 5.92 17.85
C VAL A 137 -9.23 6.32 16.69
N LEU A 138 -9.82 6.66 15.54
CA LEU A 138 -9.09 7.07 14.34
C LEU A 138 -9.28 8.56 14.10
N GLU A 139 -8.17 9.28 13.94
CA GLU A 139 -8.18 10.67 13.48
C GLU A 139 -7.95 10.72 11.97
N ASP A 140 -8.82 11.45 11.26
CA ASP A 140 -8.76 11.57 9.80
C ASP A 140 -7.69 12.59 9.38
N LEU A 141 -6.77 12.15 8.53
CA LEU A 141 -5.83 13.05 7.88
C LEU A 141 -6.54 13.86 6.80
N ASN A 142 -6.88 15.11 7.12
CA ASN A 142 -7.43 16.03 6.14
C ASN A 142 -6.33 16.48 5.16
N ILE A 143 -6.04 15.67 4.13
CA ILE A 143 -5.13 16.07 3.05
C ILE A 143 -5.94 16.92 2.05
N PRO A 144 -5.78 18.25 2.00
CA PRO A 144 -6.38 19.03 0.93
C PRO A 144 -5.85 18.50 -0.40
N ARG A 145 -6.75 18.18 -1.34
CA ARG A 145 -6.36 17.66 -2.67
C ARG A 145 -5.33 18.61 -3.29
N CYS A 146 -4.09 18.18 -3.42
CA CYS A 146 -3.11 18.85 -4.26
C CYS A 146 -3.56 18.78 -5.72
N ARG A 147 -4.36 19.75 -6.15
CA ARG A 147 -4.64 20.00 -7.56
C ARG A 147 -3.39 20.62 -8.16
N CYS A 148 -2.69 19.88 -9.03
CA CYS A 148 -1.81 20.52 -10.01
C CYS A 148 -2.70 21.39 -10.93
N ARG A 149 -2.73 22.70 -10.70
CA ARG A 149 -3.19 23.66 -11.71
C ARG A 149 -2.15 23.66 -12.82
N SER A 150 -2.42 22.95 -13.91
CA SER A 150 -1.84 23.30 -15.20
C SER A 150 -2.61 24.52 -15.72
N THR A 151 -2.19 25.72 -15.34
CA THR A 151 -2.45 26.93 -16.13
C THR A 151 -1.24 27.84 -16.00
N SER A 152 -0.71 28.19 -17.17
CA SER A 152 0.29 29.22 -17.43
C SER A 152 -0.02 30.54 -16.73
N GLY A 153 0.98 31.14 -16.09
CA GLY A 153 1.05 32.59 -15.86
C GLY A 153 1.11 33.05 -14.40
N GLY A 154 2.25 33.63 -14.02
CA GLY A 154 2.32 34.76 -13.09
C GLY A 154 2.44 34.46 -11.59
N CYS A 155 3.67 34.42 -11.07
CA CYS A 155 3.95 34.84 -9.70
C CYS A 155 3.72 36.35 -9.58
N GLN A 156 2.92 36.78 -8.60
CA GLN A 156 3.15 38.05 -7.90
C GLN A 156 2.89 37.84 -6.41
N ASN A 157 3.89 38.22 -5.61
CA ASN A 157 3.80 38.29 -4.15
C ASN A 157 3.05 39.57 -3.77
N SER A 158 2.21 39.49 -2.75
CA SER A 158 1.80 40.60 -1.89
C SER A 158 1.48 40.02 -0.52
#